data_AF-A0A7J5XJC9-F1
#
_entry.id   AF-A0A7J5XJC9-F1
#
_cell.length_a   1.000
_cell.length_b   1.000
_cell.length_c   1.000
_cell.angle_alpha   90.00
_cell.angle_beta   90.00
_cell.angle_gamma   90.00
#
_symmetry.space_group_name_H-M   'P 1'
#
loop_
_entity.id
_entity.type
_entity.pdbx_description
1 polymer ?
#
loop_
_entity_poly.entity_id
_entity_poly.type
_entity_poly.pdbx_seq_one_letter_code
_entity_poly.pdbx_strand_id
1 'polypeptide(L)'
;MQGLGKLQQEEALQEAEMSSSEGETWIADEDIMVESGDDSWDLITCYCGKPFAGRPMIECNQCGIWVHLSCAKIKKSNVPDIFYCHKCRDVRRSGNKKDP
;
A
#
# COMPACT_ATOMS: atom_id res chain seq x y z
N MET A 1 31.56 -29.12 -54.83
CA MET A 1 31.93 -29.18 -53.41
C MET A 1 30.71 -29.69 -52.65
N GLN A 2 30.88 -30.84 -51.97
CA GLN A 2 30.29 -31.26 -50.67
C GLN A 2 28.76 -31.07 -50.52
N GLY A 3 27.92 -32.12 -50.51
CA GLY A 3 27.73 -33.11 -49.43
C GLY A 3 26.65 -32.57 -48.47
N LEU A 4 25.62 -33.25 -47.95
CA LEU A 4 25.31 -34.64 -47.59
C LEU A 4 23.75 -34.72 -47.58
N GLY A 5 23.06 -35.79 -47.99
CA GLY A 5 23.03 -37.09 -47.32
C GLY A 5 21.68 -37.28 -46.62
N LYS A 6 20.68 -37.78 -47.36
CA LYS A 6 19.38 -38.24 -46.83
C LYS A 6 19.60 -39.61 -46.18
N LEU A 7 19.21 -39.80 -44.92
CA LEU A 7 19.18 -41.12 -44.31
C LEU A 7 17.83 -41.38 -43.63
N GLN A 8 17.22 -42.45 -44.13
CA GLN A 8 16.17 -43.28 -43.57
C GLN A 8 16.72 -44.09 -42.37
N GLN A 9 15.82 -44.73 -41.62
CA GLN A 9 15.99 -46.02 -40.92
C GLN A 9 16.16 -45.90 -39.38
N GLU A 10 15.08 -45.92 -38.59
CA GLU A 10 14.26 -47.05 -38.09
C GLU A 10 14.83 -47.75 -36.83
N GLU A 11 14.03 -47.68 -35.76
CA GLU A 11 13.77 -48.71 -34.76
C GLU A 11 14.90 -49.20 -33.83
N ALA A 12 14.88 -48.68 -32.60
CA ALA A 12 15.15 -49.49 -31.42
C ALA A 12 13.97 -49.35 -30.45
N LEU A 13 13.04 -50.30 -30.55
CA LEU A 13 12.23 -50.88 -29.48
C LEU A 13 11.37 -49.90 -28.65
N GLN A 14 10.13 -49.74 -29.14
CA GLN A 14 8.87 -49.85 -28.38
C GLN A 14 9.08 -50.69 -27.09
N GLU A 15 8.68 -50.32 -25.89
CA GLU A 15 7.37 -49.92 -25.40
C GLU A 15 7.52 -49.70 -23.89
N ALA A 16 7.04 -48.57 -23.37
CA ALA A 16 6.58 -48.47 -21.99
C ALA A 16 5.73 -47.21 -21.88
N GLU A 17 4.44 -47.45 -21.65
CA GLU A 17 3.46 -46.53 -21.07
C GLU A 17 3.45 -45.06 -21.52
N MET A 18 2.51 -44.80 -22.43
CA MET A 18 1.47 -43.79 -22.26
C MET A 18 1.25 -43.33 -20.79
N SER A 19 2.09 -42.41 -20.31
CA SER A 19 1.69 -41.53 -19.21
C SER A 19 1.17 -40.25 -19.84
N SER A 20 -0.11 -40.26 -20.22
CA SER A 20 -0.85 -39.01 -20.42
C SER A 20 -1.05 -38.37 -19.05
N SER A 21 -0.13 -37.50 -18.67
CA SER A 21 -0.56 -36.31 -17.95
C SER A 21 -0.41 -35.16 -18.93
N GLU A 22 -1.50 -34.90 -19.65
CA GLU A 22 -1.81 -33.56 -20.11
C GLU A 22 -1.54 -32.59 -18.96
N GLY A 23 -0.49 -31.79 -19.13
CA GLY A 23 0.08 -31.01 -18.05
C GLY A 23 1.13 -30.05 -18.57
N GLU A 24 1.02 -29.64 -19.84
CA GLU A 24 1.64 -28.41 -20.31
C GLU A 24 1.23 -27.30 -19.37
N THR A 25 2.18 -26.90 -18.54
CA THR A 25 2.01 -25.89 -17.52
C THR A 25 1.95 -24.55 -18.23
N TRP A 26 0.76 -24.21 -18.75
CA TRP A 26 0.46 -22.88 -19.28
C TRP A 26 0.41 -21.89 -18.11
N ILE A 27 1.56 -21.54 -17.56
CA ILE A 27 1.69 -20.30 -16.81
C ILE A 27 1.83 -19.22 -17.87
N ALA A 28 0.70 -18.90 -18.51
CA ALA A 28 0.58 -17.66 -19.26
C ALA A 28 0.91 -16.54 -18.27
N ASP A 29 1.84 -15.70 -18.69
CA ASP A 29 2.16 -14.37 -18.19
C ASP A 29 0.91 -13.47 -18.23
N GLU A 30 -0.16 -13.87 -17.54
CA GLU A 30 -1.25 -12.97 -17.24
C GLU A 30 -0.71 -11.96 -16.23
N ASP A 31 -0.40 -10.78 -16.76
CA ASP A 31 0.02 -9.59 -16.03
C ASP A 31 -0.80 -9.46 -14.74
N ILE A 32 -0.13 -9.61 -13.59
CA ILE A 32 -0.72 -9.34 -12.27
C ILE A 32 -1.05 -7.85 -12.25
N MET A 33 -2.29 -7.51 -12.62
CA MET A 33 -2.80 -6.14 -12.60
C MET A 33 -2.91 -5.70 -11.14
N VAL A 34 -1.85 -5.08 -10.62
CA VAL A 34 -1.90 -4.37 -9.34
C VAL A 34 -2.81 -3.17 -9.55
N GLU A 35 -4.07 -3.28 -9.12
CA GLU A 35 -4.96 -2.13 -9.04
C GLU A 35 -4.30 -1.07 -8.14
N SER A 36 -3.95 0.07 -8.74
CA SER A 36 -3.48 1.28 -8.07
C SER A 36 -4.60 1.91 -7.23
N GLY A 37 -5.16 1.15 -6.29
CA GLY A 37 -6.40 1.45 -5.57
C GLY A 37 -6.22 1.98 -4.17
N ASP A 38 -5.03 2.49 -3.84
CA ASP A 38 -4.73 3.05 -2.52
C ASP A 38 -4.32 4.51 -2.70
N ASP A 39 -5.31 5.38 -2.84
CA ASP A 39 -5.15 6.85 -2.74
C ASP A 39 -5.22 7.30 -1.26
N SER A 40 -5.05 6.37 -0.32
CA SER A 40 -5.23 6.61 1.11
C SER A 40 -4.09 7.48 1.67
N TRP A 41 -2.89 7.36 1.08
CA TRP A 41 -1.71 8.13 1.48
C TRP A 41 -1.76 9.62 1.10
N ASP A 42 -2.55 9.98 0.09
CA ASP A 42 -2.73 11.36 -0.38
C ASP A 42 -3.95 12.06 0.24
N LEU A 43 -4.66 11.38 1.15
CA LEU A 43 -5.76 11.98 1.90
C LEU A 43 -5.27 13.15 2.77
N ILE A 44 -5.83 14.33 2.51
CA ILE A 44 -5.55 15.55 3.26
C ILE A 44 -6.39 15.56 4.53
N THR A 45 -5.74 15.26 5.65
CA THR A 45 -6.38 15.26 6.98
C THR A 45 -5.94 16.45 7.84
N CYS A 46 -4.75 17.00 7.61
CA CYS A 46 -4.23 18.13 8.39
C CYS A 46 -4.79 19.47 7.89
N TYR A 47 -5.06 20.40 8.80
CA TYR A 47 -5.54 21.76 8.46
C TYR A 47 -4.54 22.61 7.65
N CYS A 48 -3.31 22.16 7.46
CA CYS A 48 -2.36 22.83 6.56
C CYS A 48 -2.61 22.55 5.07
N GLY A 49 -3.60 21.69 4.75
CA GLY A 49 -3.96 21.39 3.36
C GLY A 49 -2.95 20.51 2.64
N LYS A 50 -2.07 19.83 3.37
CA LYS A 50 -1.08 18.89 2.82
C LYS A 50 -1.38 17.47 3.29
N PRO A 51 -1.14 16.45 2.46
CA PRO A 51 -1.33 15.05 2.83
C PRO A 51 -0.24 14.58 3.81
N PHE A 52 -0.18 13.27 4.07
CA PHE A 52 0.84 12.67 4.93
C PHE A 52 2.26 13.03 4.47
N ALA A 53 2.60 12.80 3.19
CA ALA A 53 3.89 13.13 2.59
C ALA A 53 5.12 12.70 3.44
N GLY A 54 5.02 11.58 4.16
CA GLY A 54 6.09 11.06 5.03
C GLY A 54 6.36 11.89 6.30
N ARG A 55 5.51 12.88 6.63
CA ARG A 55 5.69 13.73 7.81
C ARG A 55 4.94 13.11 9.00
N PRO A 56 5.54 13.03 10.21
CA PRO A 56 4.88 12.41 11.35
C PRO A 56 3.61 13.18 11.73
N MET A 57 2.56 12.42 12.06
CA MET A 57 1.25 12.94 12.43
C MET A 57 0.81 12.42 13.80
N ILE A 58 -0.17 13.09 14.37
CA ILE A 58 -0.82 12.73 15.63
C ILE A 58 -2.33 12.87 15.47
N GLU A 59 -3.08 11.93 16.04
CA GLU A 59 -4.54 11.91 16.00
C GLU A 59 -5.16 12.74 17.14
N CYS A 60 -6.22 13.48 16.84
CA CYS A 60 -7.00 14.19 17.86
C CYS A 60 -7.96 13.24 18.60
N ASN A 61 -7.84 13.16 19.92
CA ASN A 61 -8.67 12.31 20.78
C ASN A 61 -10.15 12.73 20.85
N GLN A 62 -10.53 13.86 20.28
CA GLN A 62 -11.92 14.33 20.28
C GLN A 62 -12.62 14.20 18.91
N CYS A 63 -11.90 14.41 17.81
CA CYS A 63 -12.52 14.43 16.48
C CYS A 63 -11.83 13.54 15.45
N GLY A 64 -10.82 12.74 15.85
CA GLY A 64 -10.13 11.78 14.97
C GLY A 64 -9.26 12.41 13.88
N ILE A 65 -9.19 13.75 13.79
CA ILE A 65 -8.39 14.41 12.76
C ILE A 65 -6.90 14.17 12.99
N TRP A 66 -6.18 13.82 11.93
CA TRP A 66 -4.74 13.66 11.94
C TRP A 66 -4.05 14.98 11.60
N VAL A 67 -3.07 15.36 12.41
CA VAL A 67 -2.36 16.64 12.28
C VAL A 67 -0.86 16.39 12.28
N HIS A 68 -0.10 17.02 11.38
CA HIS A 68 1.36 16.91 11.43
C HIS A 68 1.90 17.46 12.75
N LEU A 69 2.91 16.79 13.33
CA LEU A 69 3.56 17.24 14.56
C LEU A 69 4.06 18.68 14.48
N SER A 70 4.63 19.08 13.34
CA SER A 70 5.09 20.46 13.10
C SER A 70 3.94 21.48 13.10
N CYS A 71 2.80 21.13 12.50
CA CYS A 71 1.60 21.97 12.51
C CYS A 71 1.04 22.09 13.93
N ALA A 72 1.04 20.99 14.69
CA ALA A 72 0.63 20.91 16.09
C ALA A 72 1.65 21.51 17.08
N LYS A 73 2.83 21.94 16.60
CA LYS A 73 3.97 22.42 17.40
C LYS A 73 4.47 21.42 18.45
N ILE A 74 4.47 20.12 18.10
CA ILE A 74 4.94 19.01 18.93
C ILE A 74 6.33 18.57 18.44
N LYS A 75 7.28 18.43 19.37
CA LYS A 75 8.62 17.90 19.07
C LYS A 75 8.57 16.37 19.05
N LYS A 76 9.30 15.74 18.12
CA LYS A 76 9.39 14.26 18.03
C LYS A 76 9.89 13.60 19.32
N SER A 77 10.67 14.32 20.12
CA SER A 77 11.22 13.84 21.40
C SER A 77 10.23 13.87 22.56
N ASN A 78 9.05 14.48 22.38
CA ASN A 78 8.06 14.63 23.44
C ASN A 78 6.65 14.65 22.83
N VAL A 79 6.24 13.49 22.30
CA VAL A 79 4.91 13.28 21.74
C VAL A 79 3.96 12.90 22.88
N PRO A 80 2.86 13.64 23.10
CA PRO A 80 1.91 13.33 24.17
C PRO A 80 1.03 12.14 23.79
N ASP A 81 0.64 11.35 24.80
CA ASP A 81 -0.33 10.25 24.61
C ASP A 81 -1.73 10.77 24.25
N ILE A 82 -2.11 11.93 24.80
CA ILE A 82 -3.41 12.57 24.56
C ILE A 82 -3.20 13.90 23.85
N PHE A 83 -3.78 14.03 22.66
CA PHE A 83 -3.74 15.26 21.87
C PHE A 83 -5.15 15.75 21.51
N TYR A 84 -5.35 17.06 21.62
CA TYR A 84 -6.53 17.75 21.12
C TYR A 84 -6.09 18.75 20.04
N CYS A 85 -6.77 18.81 18.89
CA CYS A 85 -6.47 19.80 17.84
C CYS A 85 -6.86 21.22 18.29
N HIS A 86 -6.43 22.25 17.54
CA HIS A 86 -6.71 23.66 17.88
C HIS A 86 -8.21 23.92 18.06
N LYS A 87 -9.05 23.44 17.11
CA LYS A 87 -10.51 23.59 17.16
C LYS A 87 -11.11 22.98 18.45
N CYS A 88 -10.70 21.77 18.82
CA CYS A 88 -11.18 21.10 20.03
C CYS A 88 -10.72 21.78 21.32
N ARG A 89 -9.51 22.38 21.33
CA ARG A 89 -9.04 23.17 22.48
C ARG A 89 -9.85 24.45 22.67
N ASP A 90 -10.21 25.14 21.58
CA ASP A 90 -10.91 26.42 21.65
C ASP A 90 -12.35 26.26 22.16
N VAL A 91 -13.04 25.19 21.73
CA VAL A 91 -14.38 24.84 22.23
C VAL A 91 -14.36 24.63 23.74
N ARG A 92 -13.36 23.90 24.25
CA ARG A 92 -13.20 23.66 25.70
C ARG A 92 -12.88 24.93 26.48
N ARG A 93 -12.12 25.86 25.90
CA ARG A 93 -11.79 27.15 26.56
C ARG A 93 -12.97 28.12 26.59
N SER A 94 -13.83 28.08 25.58
CA SER A 94 -14.96 29.00 25.44
C SER A 94 -16.15 28.61 26.34
N GLY A 95 -16.32 27.32 26.65
CA GLY A 95 -17.35 26.83 27.58
C GLY A 95 -17.11 27.15 29.06
N ASN A 96 -15.97 27.73 29.43
CA ASN A 96 -15.65 28.13 30.81
C ASN A 96 -16.03 29.59 31.14
N LYS A 97 -16.56 30.35 30.19
CA LYS A 97 -17.27 31.59 30.50
C LYS A 97 -18.71 31.21 30.84
N LYS A 98 -18.96 30.84 32.10
CA LYS A 98 -20.32 30.98 32.64
C LYS A 98 -20.61 32.47 32.64
N ASP A 99 -21.52 32.91 31.79
CA ASP A 99 -22.09 34.25 31.85
C ASP A 99 -22.63 34.50 33.29
N PRO A 100 -22.47 35.73 33.83
CA PRO A 100 -22.95 36.08 35.17
C PRO A 100 -24.47 36.00 35.31
#